data_AF-A0A2J8MWY6-F1
#
_entry.id   AF-A0A2J8MWY6-F1
#
_cell.length_a   1.000
_cell.length_b   1.000
_cell.length_c   1.000
_cell.angle_alpha   90.00
_cell.angle_beta   90.00
_cell.angle_gamma   90.00
#
_symmetry.space_group_name_H-M   'P 1'
#
loop_
_entity.id
_entity.type
_entity.pdbx_description
1 polymer ?
#
loop_
_entity_poly.entity_id
_entity_poly.type
_entity_poly.pdbx_seq_one_letter_code
_entity_poly.pdbx_strand_id
1 'polypeptide(L)'
;MSSGLWSQEKVTSPYWEERIFYLLLQECSVTDKQTQKLLKVPKGSIGQYIQDRSVGHSRIPSAKGKKNQIGLKILEQPHAVLFVDEKDVVEINEKFTELLLAITNCEERFSLFKNRNRLSKGLQIDVGCPVKVQLRSGEEKFPGVVRFRGPLLAERTVSGIFFGVE
;
A
#
# COMPACT_ATOMS: atom_id res chain seq x y z
N MET A 1 21.78 37.40 4.27
CA MET A 1 21.78 36.05 3.67
C MET A 1 20.62 35.28 4.30
N SER A 2 19.47 35.23 3.63
CA SER A 2 18.25 34.60 4.14
C SER A 2 18.07 33.24 3.47
N SER A 3 18.48 32.17 4.15
CA SER A 3 18.27 30.78 3.73
C SER A 3 16.88 30.29 4.18
N GLY A 4 15.83 30.83 3.54
CA GLY A 4 14.44 30.60 3.95
C GLY A 4 13.50 30.10 2.84
N LEU A 5 14.02 29.62 1.70
CA LEU A 5 13.18 28.96 0.70
C LEU A 5 13.46 27.47 0.76
N TRP A 6 12.39 26.66 0.87
CA TRP A 6 12.31 25.19 0.92
C TRP A 6 11.73 24.63 2.23
N SER A 7 10.90 25.39 2.94
CA SER A 7 9.75 24.77 3.60
C SER A 7 8.67 24.60 2.56
N GLN A 8 8.72 23.50 1.81
CA GLN A 8 7.55 23.05 1.07
C GLN A 8 6.54 22.66 2.14
N GLU A 9 5.62 23.58 2.47
CA GLU A 9 4.44 23.25 3.27
C GLU A 9 3.87 21.94 2.68
N LYS A 10 3.70 20.94 3.55
CA LYS A 10 2.98 19.73 3.16
C LYS A 10 1.59 20.19 2.75
N VAL A 11 1.38 20.34 1.45
CA VAL A 11 0.04 20.41 0.88
C VAL A 11 -0.56 19.02 1.09
N THR A 12 -1.10 18.80 2.29
CA THR A 12 -2.01 17.70 2.53
C THR A 12 -3.26 18.03 1.73
N SER A 13 -3.29 17.52 0.51
CA SER A 13 -4.46 17.62 -0.35
C SER A 13 -5.66 17.02 0.41
N PRO A 14 -6.81 17.71 0.47
CA PRO A 14 -8.03 17.21 1.12
C PRO A 14 -8.57 15.90 0.49
N TYR A 15 -7.94 15.41 -0.59
CA TYR A 15 -8.28 14.16 -1.28
C TYR A 15 -7.87 12.86 -0.56
N TRP A 16 -7.11 12.94 0.53
CA TRP A 16 -6.62 11.76 1.26
C TRP A 16 -7.55 11.26 2.38
N GLU A 17 -8.48 12.08 2.87
CA GLU A 17 -9.28 11.80 4.08
C GLU A 17 -10.25 10.60 3.97
N GLU A 18 -10.39 9.93 2.82
CA GLU A 18 -11.37 8.83 2.65
C GLU A 18 -10.80 7.52 2.03
N ARG A 19 -9.49 7.37 1.83
CA ARG A 19 -8.93 6.15 1.22
C ARG A 19 -8.54 5.10 2.26
N ILE A 20 -9.38 4.08 2.42
CA ILE A 20 -9.06 2.91 3.23
C ILE A 20 -8.29 1.91 2.38
N PHE A 21 -7.16 1.41 2.90
CA PHE A 21 -6.32 0.42 2.23
C PHE A 21 -6.29 -0.89 3.00
N TYR A 22 -6.26 -1.98 2.25
CA TYR A 22 -6.17 -3.34 2.76
C TYR A 22 -4.98 -4.07 2.14
N LEU A 23 -4.32 -4.89 2.94
CA LEU A 23 -3.27 -5.80 2.50
C LEU A 23 -3.81 -7.24 2.47
N LEU A 24 -3.58 -7.94 1.37
CA LEU A 24 -4.02 -9.32 1.18
C LEU A 24 -3.14 -10.30 1.96
N LEU A 25 -3.78 -11.19 2.73
CA LEU A 25 -3.10 -12.18 3.57
C LEU A 25 -2.80 -13.50 2.86
N GLN A 26 -3.39 -13.72 1.68
CA GLN A 26 -3.19 -14.90 0.85
C GLN A 26 -3.31 -14.57 -0.64
N GLU A 27 -2.88 -15.50 -1.51
CA GLU A 27 -3.15 -15.40 -2.95
C GLU A 27 -4.64 -15.52 -3.20
N CYS A 28 -5.17 -14.69 -4.10
CA CYS A 28 -6.55 -14.73 -4.56
C CYS A 28 -6.57 -14.84 -6.09
N SER A 29 -7.66 -15.39 -6.64
CA SER A 29 -7.88 -15.43 -8.08
C SER A 29 -9.13 -14.64 -8.45
N VAL A 30 -9.07 -13.86 -9.52
CA VAL A 30 -10.19 -13.06 -10.02
C VAL A 30 -10.26 -13.11 -11.52
N THR A 31 -11.47 -13.20 -12.06
CA THR A 31 -11.68 -13.05 -13.49
C THR A 31 -11.71 -11.56 -13.84
N ASP A 32 -10.75 -11.13 -14.65
CA ASP A 32 -10.76 -9.78 -15.21
C ASP A 32 -11.97 -9.61 -16.14
N LYS A 33 -12.84 -8.64 -15.85
CA LYS A 33 -14.10 -8.49 -16.58
C LYS A 33 -13.90 -8.07 -18.05
N GLN A 34 -12.81 -7.37 -18.37
CA GLN A 34 -12.55 -6.88 -19.73
C GLN A 34 -11.98 -7.99 -20.61
N THR A 35 -11.02 -8.76 -20.09
CA THR A 35 -10.27 -9.77 -20.84
C THR A 35 -10.80 -11.18 -20.64
N GLN A 36 -11.70 -11.41 -19.67
CA GLN A 36 -12.19 -12.73 -19.24
C GLN A 36 -11.07 -13.68 -18.79
N LYS A 37 -9.87 -13.15 -18.51
CA LYS A 37 -8.72 -13.94 -18.04
C LYS A 37 -8.75 -14.09 -16.53
N LEU A 38 -8.37 -15.26 -16.05
CA LEU A 38 -8.14 -15.50 -14.63
C LEU A 38 -6.80 -14.84 -14.24
N LEU A 39 -6.88 -13.82 -13.39
CA LEU A 39 -5.75 -13.15 -12.77
C LEU A 39 -5.48 -13.72 -11.39
N LYS A 40 -4.20 -13.94 -11.08
CA LYS A 40 -3.73 -14.26 -9.74
C LYS A 40 -3.23 -12.99 -9.08
N VAL A 41 -3.80 -12.66 -7.93
CA VAL A 41 -3.36 -11.54 -7.09
C VAL A 41 -2.58 -12.12 -5.92
N PRO A 42 -1.27 -11.85 -5.82
CA PRO A 42 -0.43 -12.47 -4.81
C PRO A 42 -0.73 -11.93 -3.40
N LYS A 43 -0.39 -12.75 -2.40
CA LYS A 43 -0.31 -12.30 -1.00
C LYS A 43 0.61 -11.09 -0.89
N GLY A 44 0.21 -10.09 -0.09
CA GLY A 44 0.95 -8.84 0.08
C GLY A 44 0.59 -7.75 -0.93
N SER A 45 -0.24 -8.04 -1.94
CA SER A 45 -0.86 -6.99 -2.76
C SER A 45 -1.70 -6.04 -1.89
N ILE A 46 -1.74 -4.75 -2.28
CA ILE A 46 -2.51 -3.72 -1.59
C ILE A 46 -3.71 -3.35 -2.45
N GLY A 47 -4.89 -3.40 -1.84
CA GLY A 47 -6.14 -2.97 -2.45
C GLY A 47 -6.67 -1.72 -1.78
N GLN A 48 -7.22 -0.80 -2.58
CA GLN A 48 -8.05 0.29 -2.07
C GLN A 48 -9.48 -0.23 -1.88
N TYR A 49 -10.06 0.04 -0.72
CA TYR A 49 -11.47 -0.24 -0.46
C TYR A 49 -12.37 0.47 -1.47
N ILE A 50 -13.34 -0.26 -2.01
CA ILE A 50 -14.42 0.32 -2.80
C ILE A 50 -15.72 0.19 -2.01
N GLN A 51 -16.30 1.32 -1.65
CA GLN A 51 -17.64 1.33 -1.09
C GLN A 51 -18.64 1.08 -2.21
N ASP A 52 -19.45 0.05 -2.07
CA ASP A 52 -20.46 -0.29 -3.05
C ASP A 52 -21.59 0.76 -3.03
N ARG A 53 -21.43 1.84 -3.79
CA ARG A 53 -22.48 2.86 -3.99
C ARG A 53 -23.71 2.31 -4.74
N SER A 54 -23.67 1.07 -5.24
CA SER A 54 -24.83 0.44 -5.88
C SER A 54 -25.86 -0.12 -4.90
N VAL A 55 -25.57 -0.13 -3.59
CA VAL A 55 -26.57 -0.44 -2.54
C VAL A 55 -27.33 0.82 -2.12
N GLY A 56 -27.69 1.65 -3.09
CA GLY A 56 -28.68 2.72 -2.93
C GLY A 56 -30.09 2.11 -2.87
N HIS A 57 -30.77 2.31 -1.75
CA HIS A 57 -32.22 2.16 -1.59
C HIS A 57 -32.84 0.87 -2.12
N SER A 58 -32.51 -0.27 -1.52
CA SER A 58 -33.47 -1.37 -1.48
C SER A 58 -33.41 -2.06 -0.14
N ARG A 59 -34.43 -1.80 0.70
CA ARG A 59 -34.75 -2.63 1.86
C ARG A 59 -35.27 -3.98 1.34
N ILE A 60 -34.37 -4.83 0.87
CA ILE A 60 -34.64 -6.25 0.69
C ILE A 60 -33.83 -6.94 1.78
N PRO A 61 -34.46 -7.71 2.68
CA PRO A 61 -33.71 -8.51 3.65
C PRO A 61 -32.96 -9.59 2.85
N SER A 62 -31.69 -9.33 2.58
CA SER A 62 -30.84 -10.28 1.87
C SER A 62 -30.73 -11.54 2.71
N ALA A 63 -31.11 -12.65 2.09
CA ALA A 63 -31.16 -13.99 2.64
C ALA A 63 -29.93 -14.35 3.49
N LYS A 64 -30.19 -15.12 4.55
CA LYS A 64 -29.22 -15.80 5.41
C LYS A 64 -28.01 -16.30 4.59
N GLY A 65 -26.82 -15.76 4.85
CA GLY A 65 -25.55 -16.36 4.39
C GLY A 65 -24.57 -15.49 3.59
N LYS A 66 -24.82 -14.19 3.38
CA LYS A 66 -23.79 -13.31 2.79
C LYS A 66 -22.64 -13.12 3.78
N LYS A 67 -21.54 -13.85 3.56
CA LYS A 67 -20.25 -13.65 4.22
C LYS A 67 -19.84 -12.19 4.07
N ASN A 68 -19.29 -11.60 5.13
CA ASN A 68 -18.71 -10.26 5.09
C ASN A 68 -17.55 -10.23 4.09
N GLN A 69 -17.83 -9.85 2.85
CA GLN A 69 -16.84 -9.68 1.80
C GLN A 69 -16.58 -8.20 1.57
N ILE A 70 -15.31 -7.86 1.41
CA ILE A 70 -14.82 -6.52 1.14
C ILE A 70 -14.46 -6.43 -0.34
N GLY A 71 -14.98 -5.39 -1.01
CA GLY A 71 -14.59 -5.04 -2.36
C GLY A 71 -13.28 -4.25 -2.36
N LEU A 72 -12.28 -4.70 -3.13
CA LEU A 72 -10.96 -4.08 -3.24
C LEU A 72 -10.57 -3.84 -4.71
N LYS A 73 -10.12 -2.62 -5.03
CA LYS A 73 -9.43 -2.30 -6.28
C LYS A 73 -7.92 -2.46 -6.08
N ILE A 74 -7.27 -3.38 -6.78
CA ILE A 74 -5.85 -3.67 -6.61
C ILE A 74 -4.99 -2.55 -7.20
N LEU A 75 -4.05 -2.03 -6.42
CA LEU A 75 -3.26 -0.87 -6.82
C LEU A 75 -2.23 -1.20 -7.90
N GLU A 76 -1.62 -2.38 -7.85
CA GLU A 76 -0.70 -2.86 -8.90
C GLU A 76 -1.42 -3.29 -10.19
N GLN A 77 -2.72 -3.56 -10.10
CA GLN A 77 -3.55 -4.03 -11.21
C GLN A 77 -4.88 -3.24 -11.21
N PRO A 78 -4.89 -1.99 -11.71
CA PRO A 78 -6.03 -1.08 -11.55
C PRO A 78 -7.37 -1.57 -12.10
N HIS A 79 -7.36 -2.55 -13.00
CA HIS A 79 -8.55 -3.17 -13.59
C HIS A 79 -9.09 -4.35 -12.75
N ALA A 80 -8.28 -4.90 -11.85
CA ALA A 80 -8.65 -6.00 -10.98
C ALA A 80 -9.45 -5.48 -9.76
N VAL A 81 -10.68 -5.97 -9.64
CA VAL A 81 -11.55 -5.74 -8.47
C VAL A 81 -11.84 -7.08 -7.81
N LEU A 82 -11.39 -7.23 -6.56
CA LEU A 82 -11.60 -8.44 -5.76
C LEU A 82 -12.77 -8.27 -4.79
N PHE A 83 -13.51 -9.35 -4.55
CA PHE A 83 -14.36 -9.49 -3.37
C PHE A 83 -13.77 -10.59 -2.50
N VAL A 84 -13.31 -10.24 -1.32
CA VAL A 84 -12.54 -11.12 -0.43
C VAL A 84 -13.17 -11.17 0.95
N ASP A 85 -13.14 -12.32 1.60
CA ASP A 85 -13.64 -12.45 2.97
C ASP A 85 -12.79 -11.56 3.90
N GLU A 86 -13.43 -10.89 4.87
CA GLU A 86 -12.77 -10.00 5.84
C GLU A 86 -11.53 -10.63 6.52
N LYS A 87 -11.57 -11.93 6.79
CA LYS A 87 -10.48 -12.69 7.41
C LYS A 87 -9.21 -12.80 6.55
N ASP A 88 -9.32 -12.59 5.25
CA ASP A 88 -8.24 -12.78 4.27
C ASP A 88 -7.54 -11.45 3.92
N VAL A 89 -7.96 -10.37 4.57
CA VAL A 89 -7.41 -9.03 4.43
C VAL A 89 -7.16 -8.41 5.80
N VAL A 90 -6.35 -7.37 5.81
CA VAL A 90 -6.12 -6.55 6.99
C VAL A 90 -6.04 -5.09 6.58
N GLU A 91 -6.79 -4.24 7.27
CA GLU A 91 -6.70 -2.81 7.09
C GLU A 91 -5.30 -2.33 7.48
N ILE A 92 -4.72 -1.47 6.64
CA ILE A 92 -3.42 -0.88 6.86
C ILE A 92 -3.58 0.63 7.03
N ASN A 93 -2.97 1.17 8.09
CA ASN A 93 -2.97 2.61 8.30
C ASN A 93 -2.17 3.32 7.19
N GLU A 94 -2.45 4.61 7.02
CA GLU A 94 -1.87 5.45 5.96
C GLU A 94 -0.34 5.43 5.98
N LYS A 95 0.28 5.67 7.15
CA LYS A 95 1.74 5.71 7.30
C LYS A 95 2.42 4.40 6.89
N PHE A 96 1.83 3.26 7.25
CA PHE A 96 2.34 1.95 6.83
C PHE A 96 2.08 1.70 5.35
N THR A 97 0.95 2.16 4.82
CA THR A 97 0.63 2.06 3.39
C THR A 97 1.72 2.73 2.55
N GLU A 98 2.10 3.96 2.88
CA GLU A 98 3.15 4.70 2.17
C GLU A 98 4.49 3.95 2.14
N LEU A 99 4.91 3.36 3.27
CA LEU A 99 6.14 2.56 3.32
C LEU A 99 6.03 1.26 2.51
N LEU A 100 4.90 0.57 2.61
CA LEU A 100 4.70 -0.73 1.98
C LEU A 100 4.55 -0.62 0.46
N LEU A 101 3.95 0.47 -0.03
CA LEU A 101 3.79 0.72 -1.46
C LEU A 101 5.11 0.91 -2.21
N ALA A 102 6.16 1.39 -1.53
CA ALA A 102 7.49 1.51 -2.12
C ALA A 102 8.16 0.14 -2.38
N ILE A 103 7.66 -0.93 -1.77
CA ILE A 103 8.18 -2.30 -1.95
C ILE A 103 7.46 -2.94 -3.13
N THR A 104 8.18 -3.16 -4.22
CA THR A 104 7.63 -3.70 -5.48
C THR A 104 7.36 -5.20 -5.42
N ASN A 105 8.10 -5.94 -4.59
CA ASN A 105 7.90 -7.36 -4.38
C ASN A 105 6.82 -7.61 -3.30
N CYS A 106 5.73 -8.29 -3.67
CA CYS A 106 4.59 -8.53 -2.77
C CYS A 106 4.94 -9.44 -1.58
N GLU A 107 5.82 -10.42 -1.74
CA GLU A 107 6.24 -11.33 -0.67
C GLU A 107 7.14 -10.63 0.35
N GLU A 108 8.09 -9.82 -0.13
CA GLU A 108 8.93 -8.99 0.75
C GLU A 108 8.07 -7.96 1.50
N ARG A 109 7.11 -7.34 0.81
CA ARG A 109 6.17 -6.41 1.41
C ARG A 109 5.35 -7.07 2.52
N PHE A 110 4.80 -8.26 2.25
CA PHE A 110 4.08 -9.03 3.25
C PHE A 110 4.96 -9.42 4.44
N SER A 111 6.21 -9.81 4.17
CA SER A 111 7.18 -10.15 5.21
C SER A 111 7.54 -8.95 6.09
N LEU A 112 7.70 -7.76 5.51
CA LEU A 112 7.90 -6.53 6.27
C LEU A 112 6.65 -6.15 7.08
N PHE A 113 5.46 -6.30 6.49
CA PHE A 113 4.20 -6.04 7.18
C PHE A 113 4.06 -6.91 8.45
N LYS A 114 4.44 -8.19 8.38
CA LYS A 114 4.50 -9.07 9.56
C LYS A 114 5.52 -8.62 10.60
N ASN A 115 6.64 -8.04 10.17
CA ASN A 115 7.66 -7.50 11.07
C ASN A 115 7.31 -6.07 11.52
N ARG A 116 6.31 -5.96 12.41
CA ARG A 116 5.81 -4.67 12.94
C ARG A 116 6.90 -3.80 13.56
N ASN A 117 7.90 -4.42 14.21
CA ASN A 117 9.03 -3.71 14.79
C ASN A 117 9.89 -3.04 13.70
N ARG A 118 10.20 -3.77 12.61
CA ARG A 118 10.96 -3.22 11.49
C ARG A 118 10.18 -2.14 10.76
N LEU A 119 8.88 -2.34 10.54
CA LEU A 119 8.01 -1.37 9.89
C LEU A 119 7.91 -0.07 10.72
N SER A 120 7.76 -0.19 12.04
CA SER A 120 7.75 0.95 12.96
C SER A 120 9.07 1.70 12.97
N LYS A 121 10.22 0.98 12.94
CA LYS A 121 11.54 1.61 12.77
C LYS A 121 11.65 2.35 11.45
N GLY A 122 11.09 1.81 10.37
CA GLY A 122 11.06 2.46 9.05
C GLY A 122 10.36 3.83 9.08
N LEU A 123 9.31 3.98 9.89
CA LEU A 123 8.62 5.27 10.04
C LEU A 123 9.48 6.35 10.73
N GLN A 124 10.40 5.92 11.60
CA GLN A 124 11.31 6.80 12.35
C GLN A 124 12.56 7.16 11.56
N ILE A 125 12.78 6.59 10.37
CA ILE A 125 13.90 6.96 9.51
C ILE A 125 13.63 8.34 8.93
N ASP A 126 14.60 9.23 9.12
CA ASP A 126 14.60 10.58 8.57
C ASP A 126 15.96 10.94 7.95
N VAL A 127 16.02 12.09 7.29
CA VAL A 127 17.27 12.64 6.74
C VAL A 127 18.32 12.77 7.85
N GLY A 128 19.53 12.30 7.57
CA GLY A 128 20.65 12.24 8.51
C GLY A 128 20.74 10.94 9.31
N CYS A 129 19.73 10.05 9.27
CA CYS A 129 19.83 8.76 9.95
C CYS A 129 20.85 7.83 9.26
N PRO A 130 21.71 7.15 10.05
CA PRO A 130 22.53 6.07 9.53
C PRO A 130 21.67 4.84 9.27
N VAL A 131 21.83 4.25 8.09
CA VAL A 131 21.09 3.06 7.66
C VAL A 131 22.03 2.04 7.02
N LYS A 132 21.53 0.82 6.87
CA LYS A 132 22.16 -0.20 6.03
C LYS A 132 21.22 -0.53 4.87
N VAL A 133 21.70 -0.35 3.65
CA VAL A 133 20.95 -0.56 2.42
C VAL A 133 21.34 -1.90 1.81
N GLN A 134 20.33 -2.69 1.46
CA GLN A 134 20.52 -3.94 0.72
C GLN A 134 20.02 -3.72 -0.70
N LEU A 135 20.88 -3.89 -1.70
CA LEU A 135 20.54 -3.63 -3.10
C LEU A 135 19.79 -4.82 -3.73
N ARG A 136 20.21 -6.05 -3.40
CA ARG A 136 19.51 -7.28 -3.81
C ARG A 136 19.33 -8.21 -2.62
N SER A 137 18.23 -8.95 -2.63
CA SER A 137 17.92 -9.92 -1.57
C SER A 137 19.05 -10.97 -1.49
N GLY A 138 19.50 -11.26 -0.27
CA GLY A 138 20.62 -12.16 0.01
C GLY A 138 22.01 -11.53 -0.07
N GLU A 139 22.16 -10.29 -0.57
CA GLU A 139 23.46 -9.61 -0.62
C GLU A 139 23.81 -8.90 0.69
N GLU A 140 25.10 -8.55 0.82
CA GLU A 140 25.59 -7.71 1.91
C GLU A 140 24.87 -6.35 1.94
N LYS A 141 24.78 -5.77 3.14
CA LYS A 141 24.17 -4.46 3.35
C LYS A 141 25.26 -3.40 3.49
N PHE A 142 25.16 -2.36 2.67
CA PHE A 142 26.08 -1.23 2.67
C PHE A 142 25.65 -0.19 3.69
N PRO A 143 26.57 0.32 4.53
CA PRO A 143 26.27 1.46 5.39
C PRO A 143 26.07 2.72 4.54
N GLY A 144 25.20 3.62 4.99
CA GLY A 144 25.00 4.91 4.35
C GLY A 144 24.17 5.86 5.22
N VAL A 145 23.99 7.09 4.74
CA VAL A 145 23.20 8.12 5.44
C VAL A 145 22.05 8.58 4.56
N VAL A 146 20.85 8.67 5.14
CA VAL A 146 19.67 9.14 4.42
C VAL A 146 19.82 10.62 4.06
N ARG A 147 19.69 10.96 2.77
CA ARG A 147 19.71 12.33 2.25
C ARG A 147 18.36 12.79 1.71
N PHE A 148 17.48 11.83 1.42
CA PHE A 148 16.13 12.10 0.92
C PHE A 148 15.13 11.16 1.57
N ARG A 149 13.97 11.70 1.93
CA ARG A 149 12.79 10.93 2.38
C ARG A 149 11.56 11.55 1.75
N GLY A 150 10.88 10.80 0.89
CA GLY A 150 9.67 11.30 0.27
C GLY A 150 9.21 10.45 -0.91
N PRO A 151 8.07 10.83 -1.51
CA PRO A 151 7.62 10.21 -2.74
C PRO A 151 8.59 10.52 -3.88
N LEU A 152 8.81 9.55 -4.75
CA LEU A 152 9.35 9.83 -6.08
C LEU A 152 8.22 10.37 -6.96
N LEU A 153 8.56 11.23 -7.94
CA LEU A 153 7.61 11.72 -8.95
C LEU A 153 6.91 10.51 -9.57
N ALA A 154 5.61 10.38 -9.34
CA ALA A 154 4.86 9.20 -9.70
C ALA A 154 4.01 9.43 -10.95
N GLU A 155 4.16 8.56 -11.94
CA GLU A 155 3.17 8.34 -13.01
C GLU A 155 1.93 7.55 -12.52
N ARG A 156 1.85 7.22 -11.21
CA ARG A 156 0.81 6.38 -10.61
C ARG A 156 -0.06 7.14 -9.61
N THR A 157 -1.29 6.67 -9.45
CA THR A 157 -2.34 7.26 -8.60
C THR A 157 -2.08 7.20 -7.08
N VAL A 158 -1.07 6.46 -6.62
CA VAL A 158 -0.60 6.40 -5.23
C VAL A 158 0.93 6.30 -5.23
N SER A 159 1.62 7.09 -4.41
CA SER A 159 3.09 7.13 -4.31
C SER A 159 3.56 6.63 -2.94
N GLY A 160 4.53 5.70 -2.93
CA GLY A 160 5.16 5.23 -1.70
C GLY A 160 6.29 6.17 -1.24
N ILE A 161 6.74 6.01 0.01
CA ILE A 161 7.92 6.73 0.53
C ILE A 161 9.20 6.02 0.11
N PHE A 162 10.10 6.76 -0.53
CA PHE A 162 11.44 6.32 -0.86
C PHE A 162 12.49 7.03 0.00
N PHE A 163 13.61 6.36 0.20
CA PHE A 163 14.76 6.88 0.91
C PHE A 163 15.95 6.96 -0.04
N GLY A 164 16.47 8.16 -0.29
CA GLY A 164 17.74 8.35 -0.98
C GLY A 164 18.88 8.27 0.03
N VAL A 165 19.88 7.44 -0.24
CA VAL A 165 21.00 7.16 0.67
C VAL A 165 22.32 7.44 -0.05
N GLU A 166 23.20 8.16 0.62
CA GLU A 166 24.60 8.41 0.25
C GLU A 166 25.52 7.35 0.86
#